data_AF-A0AAV2E3S9-F1
#
_entry.id   AF-A0AAV2E3S9-F1
#
_cell.length_a   1.000
_cell.length_b   1.000
_cell.length_c   1.000
_cell.angle_alpha   90.00
_cell.angle_beta   90.00
_cell.angle_gamma   90.00
#
_symmetry.space_group_name_H-M   'P 1'
#
loop_
_entity.id
_entity.type
_entity.pdbx_description
1 polymer ?
#
loop_
_entity_poly.entity_id
_entity_poly.type
_entity_poly.pdbx_seq_one_letter_code
_entity_poly.pdbx_strand_id
1 'polypeptide(L)'
;MATNSSHTMFATSSNQIPIFDGESYEYWSAQMELIFISQDLWDIVQEGYEDPQDEDEDSKKRAGKQTKEYKENAKQNASALRIIQQAVS
;
A
#
# COMPACT_ATOMS: atom_id res chain seq x y z
N MET A 1 1.27 -8.32 42.36
CA MET A 1 1.73 -7.91 41.01
C MET A 1 1.16 -8.94 40.05
N ALA A 2 0.12 -8.60 39.29
CA ALA A 2 -0.43 -9.45 38.24
C ALA A 2 -0.28 -8.66 36.94
N THR A 3 0.44 -9.23 35.97
CA THR A 3 0.68 -8.62 34.67
C THR A 3 -0.60 -8.72 33.86
N ASN A 4 -1.27 -7.58 33.64
CA ASN A 4 -2.38 -7.48 32.71
C ASN A 4 -1.84 -7.60 31.29
N SER A 5 -1.66 -8.84 30.82
CA SER A 5 -1.37 -9.11 29.42
C SER A 5 -2.70 -9.12 28.67
N SER A 6 -3.14 -7.94 28.26
CA SER A 6 -4.29 -7.77 27.37
C SER A 6 -3.87 -8.13 25.94
N HIS A 7 -3.89 -9.42 25.61
CA HIS A 7 -3.80 -9.85 24.22
C HIS A 7 -5.20 -9.69 23.61
N THR A 8 -5.46 -8.52 23.04
CA THR A 8 -6.71 -8.22 22.34
C THR A 8 -6.81 -9.10 21.11
N MET A 9 -7.61 -10.16 21.20
CA MET A 9 -7.92 -11.04 20.09
C MET A 9 -8.76 -10.28 19.05
N PHE A 10 -8.20 -10.16 17.84
CA PHE A 10 -8.81 -9.84 16.56
C PHE A 10 -10.23 -9.26 16.60
N ALA A 11 -10.34 -7.98 16.95
CA ALA A 11 -11.50 -7.20 16.53
C ALA A 11 -11.35 -6.91 15.03
N THR A 12 -12.00 -7.70 14.17
CA THR A 12 -12.11 -7.40 12.75
C THR A 12 -13.10 -6.24 12.56
N SER A 13 -12.69 -5.04 12.94
CA SER A 13 -13.27 -3.81 12.46
C SER A 13 -12.88 -3.71 10.99
N SER A 14 -13.85 -3.73 10.09
CA SER A 14 -13.69 -3.72 8.62
C SER A 14 -13.06 -2.45 8.02
N ASN A 15 -12.17 -1.77 8.74
CA ASN A 15 -11.57 -0.51 8.32
C ASN A 15 -10.28 -0.11 9.08
N GLN A 16 -9.69 -0.98 9.88
CA GLN A 16 -8.46 -0.63 10.63
C GLN A 16 -7.24 -1.19 9.93
N ILE A 17 -6.41 -0.28 9.41
CA ILE A 17 -5.08 -0.60 8.90
C ILE A 17 -4.20 -1.04 10.08
N PRO A 18 -3.50 -2.19 9.99
CA PRO A 18 -2.67 -2.69 11.08
C PRO A 18 -1.47 -1.76 11.29
N ILE A 19 -1.25 -1.33 12.53
CA ILE A 19 -0.07 -0.53 12.90
C ILE A 19 1.09 -1.48 13.21
N PHE A 20 2.25 -1.21 12.62
CA PHE A 20 3.48 -1.94 12.86
C PHE A 20 4.13 -1.42 14.15
N ASP A 21 4.26 -2.30 15.13
CA ASP A 21 4.86 -2.00 16.44
C ASP A 21 6.36 -2.37 16.51
N GLY A 22 6.93 -2.84 15.39
CA GLY A 22 8.31 -3.31 15.31
C GLY A 22 8.50 -4.80 15.59
N GLU A 23 7.45 -5.51 16.01
CA GLU A 23 7.44 -6.95 16.22
C GLU A 23 6.59 -7.67 15.17
N SER A 24 6.74 -9.00 15.07
CA SER A 24 5.87 -9.86 14.24
C SER A 24 5.67 -9.39 12.78
N TYR A 25 6.75 -8.93 12.13
CA TYR A 25 6.71 -8.42 10.75
C TYR A 25 5.97 -9.35 9.78
N GLU A 26 6.19 -10.66 9.85
CA GLU A 26 5.52 -11.64 8.99
C GLU A 26 3.99 -11.59 9.09
N TYR A 27 3.48 -11.39 10.32
CA TYR A 27 2.04 -11.27 10.54
C TYR A 27 1.51 -9.94 10.02
N TRP A 28 2.21 -8.85 10.32
CA TRP A 28 1.83 -7.52 9.85
C TRP A 28 1.87 -7.41 8.32
N SER A 29 2.93 -7.92 7.67
CA SER A 29 3.10 -7.88 6.23
C SER A 29 2.02 -8.69 5.51
N ALA A 30 1.65 -9.86 6.05
CA ALA A 30 0.57 -10.66 5.50
C ALA A 30 -0.81 -9.95 5.58
N GLN A 31 -1.06 -9.19 6.65
CA GLN A 31 -2.27 -8.37 6.76
C GLN A 31 -2.26 -7.20 5.76
N MET A 32 -1.12 -6.53 5.60
CA MET A 32 -0.96 -5.46 4.62
C MET A 32 -1.11 -5.95 3.18
N GLU A 33 -0.52 -7.10 2.84
CA GLU A 33 -0.68 -7.76 1.55
C GLU A 33 -2.17 -8.03 1.26
N LEU A 34 -2.91 -8.60 2.21
CA LEU A 34 -4.35 -8.84 2.05
C LEU A 34 -5.14 -7.54 1.79
N ILE A 35 -4.79 -6.45 2.49
CA ILE A 35 -5.40 -5.14 2.30
C ILE A 35 -5.13 -4.60 0.89
N PHE A 36 -3.91 -4.74 0.37
CA PHE A 36 -3.57 -4.28 -0.98
C PHE A 36 -4.23 -5.14 -2.06
N ILE A 37 -4.26 -6.47 -1.89
CA ILE A 37 -4.97 -7.37 -2.80
C ILE A 37 -6.47 -7.02 -2.84
N SER A 38 -7.10 -6.76 -1.68
CA SER A 38 -8.53 -6.42 -1.62
C SER A 38 -8.90 -5.11 -2.32
N GLN A 39 -7.93 -4.22 -2.50
CA GLN A 39 -8.10 -2.90 -3.11
C GLN A 39 -7.53 -2.82 -4.52
N ASP A 40 -7.06 -3.94 -5.08
CA ASP A 40 -6.41 -3.98 -6.40
C ASP A 40 -5.19 -3.04 -6.46
N LEU A 41 -4.43 -3.01 -5.37
CA LEU A 41 -3.23 -2.17 -5.17
C LEU A 41 -1.95 -3.01 -5.07
N TRP A 42 -2.03 -4.33 -5.12
CA TRP A 42 -0.85 -5.19 -4.91
C TRP A 42 0.18 -5.01 -6.03
N ASP A 43 -0.27 -4.97 -7.27
CA ASP A 43 0.62 -4.82 -8.43
C ASP A 43 1.41 -3.50 -8.35
N ILE A 44 0.77 -2.38 -8.00
CA ILE A 44 1.46 -1.10 -7.85
C ILE A 44 2.45 -1.08 -6.68
N VAL A 45 2.21 -1.87 -5.63
CA VAL A 45 3.12 -2.00 -4.49
C VAL A 45 4.33 -2.88 -4.84
N GLN A 46 4.15 -3.91 -5.66
CA GLN A 46 5.21 -4.82 -6.07
C GLN A 46 6.07 -4.27 -7.22
N GLU A 47 5.41 -3.81 -8.28
CA GLU A 47 6.07 -3.32 -9.50
C GLU A 47 6.61 -1.90 -9.30
N GLY A 48 6.02 -1.15 -8.35
CA GLY A 48 6.33 0.24 -8.13
C GLY A 48 5.64 1.16 -9.15
N TYR A 49 5.68 2.46 -8.85
CA TYR A 49 5.21 3.49 -9.77
C TYR A 49 6.41 4.14 -10.46
N GLU A 50 6.57 3.92 -11.76
CA GLU A 50 7.50 4.69 -12.59
C GLU A 50 6.88 6.05 -12.89
N ASP A 51 7.52 7.13 -12.39
CA ASP A 51 7.08 8.48 -12.68
C ASP A 51 7.47 8.84 -14.13
N PRO A 52 6.50 9.12 -15.02
CA PRO A 52 6.79 9.50 -16.40
C PRO A 52 7.56 10.83 -16.52
N GLN A 53 7.76 11.55 -15.42
CA GLN A 53 8.60 12.73 -15.39
C GLN A 53 10.09 12.39 -15.55
N ASP A 54 10.52 11.20 -15.12
CA ASP A 54 11.89 10.69 -15.26
C ASP A 54 12.18 10.02 -16.63
N GLU A 55 11.16 9.85 -17.47
CA GLU A 55 11.32 9.31 -18.82
C GLU A 55 11.75 10.37 -19.84
N ASP A 56 12.69 9.99 -20.72
CA ASP A 56 13.16 10.77 -21.88
C ASP A 56 12.01 11.27 -22.77
N GLU A 57 12.20 12.44 -23.39
CA GLU A 57 11.22 13.12 -24.29
C GLU A 57 10.65 12.20 -25.39
N ASP A 58 11.41 11.21 -25.86
CA ASP A 58 10.99 10.24 -26.86
C ASP A 58 9.95 9.22 -26.34
N SER A 59 9.99 8.88 -25.05
CA SER A 59 9.03 7.97 -24.39
C SER A 59 7.71 8.67 -24.09
N LYS A 60 7.77 9.96 -23.68
CA LYS A 60 6.60 10.85 -23.53
C LYS A 60 5.75 10.99 -24.79
N LYS A 61 6.34 10.78 -25.98
CA LYS A 61 5.64 10.87 -27.28
C LYS A 61 4.85 9.61 -27.63
N ARG A 62 5.24 8.43 -27.12
CA ARG A 62 4.45 7.17 -27.21
C ARG A 62 3.28 7.14 -26.22
N ALA A 63 3.42 7.85 -25.10
CA ALA A 63 2.46 7.95 -24.00
C ALA A 63 1.11 8.65 -24.32
N GLY A 64 0.89 9.14 -25.54
CA GLY A 64 -0.37 9.81 -25.93
C GLY A 64 -1.65 8.96 -25.70
N LYS A 65 -1.54 7.62 -25.68
CA LYS A 65 -2.61 6.68 -25.30
C LYS A 65 -2.63 6.31 -23.81
N GLN A 66 -1.55 6.57 -23.11
CA GLN A 66 -1.18 6.00 -21.81
C GLN A 66 -1.53 6.96 -20.66
N THR A 67 -1.91 8.20 -20.98
CA THR A 67 -2.33 9.24 -20.01
C THR A 67 -3.50 8.86 -19.08
N LYS A 68 -4.37 7.93 -19.47
CA LYS A 68 -5.46 7.46 -18.60
C LYS A 68 -4.98 6.41 -17.59
N GLU A 69 -4.26 5.40 -18.05
CA GLU A 69 -3.61 4.38 -17.21
C GLU A 69 -2.62 5.04 -16.25
N TYR A 70 -1.78 5.97 -16.69
CA TYR A 70 -0.88 6.70 -15.79
C TYR A 70 -1.60 7.46 -14.68
N LYS A 71 -2.73 8.09 -14.97
CA LYS A 71 -3.54 8.80 -13.96
C LYS A 71 -4.19 7.83 -12.98
N GLU A 72 -4.47 6.61 -13.40
CA GLU A 72 -5.04 5.55 -12.58
C GLU A 72 -3.97 4.94 -11.67
N ASN A 73 -2.83 4.56 -12.25
CA ASN A 73 -1.67 4.06 -11.52
C ASN A 73 -1.15 5.09 -10.50
N ALA A 74 -1.13 6.38 -10.84
CA ALA A 74 -0.76 7.44 -9.90
C ALA A 74 -1.72 7.53 -8.70
N LYS A 75 -3.02 7.33 -8.92
CA LYS A 75 -4.02 7.30 -7.83
C LYS A 75 -3.89 6.05 -6.98
N GLN A 76 -3.66 4.89 -7.60
CA GLN A 76 -3.41 3.63 -6.90
C GLN A 76 -2.15 3.74 -6.04
N ASN A 77 -1.06 4.28 -6.60
CA ASN A 77 0.19 4.54 -5.88
C ASN A 77 -0.02 5.47 -4.68
N ALA A 78 -0.71 6.61 -4.87
CA ALA A 78 -1.02 7.52 -3.76
C ALA A 78 -1.89 6.86 -2.67
N SER A 79 -2.81 5.98 -3.06
CA SER A 79 -3.65 5.22 -2.12
C SER A 79 -2.84 4.20 -1.35
N ALA A 80 -1.95 3.47 -2.02
CA ALA A 80 -1.06 2.50 -1.40
C ALA A 80 -0.13 3.18 -0.38
N LEU A 81 0.50 4.30 -0.76
CA LEU A 81 1.34 5.10 0.14
C LEU A 81 0.60 5.57 1.38
N ARG A 82 -0.66 6.02 1.23
CA ARG A 82 -1.49 6.44 2.37
C ARG A 82 -1.69 5.30 3.36
N ILE A 83 -1.94 4.08 2.87
CA ILE A 83 -2.14 2.90 3.70
C ILE A 83 -0.84 2.54 4.43
N ILE A 84 0.29 2.52 3.72
CA ILE A 84 1.61 2.26 4.32
C ILE A 84 1.92 3.29 5.42
N GLN A 85 1.69 4.58 5.17
CA GLN A 85 1.93 5.64 6.15
C GLN A 85 1.06 5.48 7.40
N GLN A 86 -0.20 5.10 7.25
CA GLN A 86 -1.10 4.84 8.38
C GLN A 86 -0.68 3.59 9.18
N ALA A 87 -0.02 2.65 8.52
CA ALA A 87 0.42 1.40 9.10
C ALA A 87 1.76 1.49 9.87
N VAL A 88 2.51 2.59 9.78
CA VAL A 88 3.84 2.75 10.40
C VAL A 88 3.87 3.96 11.37
N SER A 89 2.70 4.36 11.88
CA SER A 89 2.54 5.55 12.75
C SER A 89 3.35 5.51 14.04
#